data_AF-A0A6J7HNW2-F1
#
_entry.id   AF-A0A6J7HNW2-F1
#
_cell.length_a   1.000
_cell.length_b   1.000
_cell.length_c   1.000
_cell.angle_alpha   90.00
_cell.angle_beta   90.00
_cell.angle_gamma   90.00
#
_symmetry.space_group_name_H-M   'P 1'
#
loop_
_entity.id
_entity.type
_entity.pdbx_description
1 polymer ?
#
loop_
_entity_poly.entity_id
_entity_poly.type
_entity_poly.pdbx_seq_one_letter_code
_entity_poly.pdbx_strand_id
1 'polypeptide(L)'
;MVERLAHRDCNTKKGKVAPVVPWSSDLLVVDPSPIVATVDRLSRKGGREVIARCPSESDAQEASDWLLDRLSRFVPGMELSTSIEPGGGQYMLVLRAG
;
A
#
# COMPACT_ATOMS: atom_id res chain seq x y z
N MET A 1 25.46 27.64 -4.41
CA MET A 1 24.61 27.57 -5.61
C MET A 1 23.38 26.76 -5.22
N VAL A 2 22.27 27.44 -4.90
CA VAL A 2 21.03 26.78 -4.45
C VAL A 2 20.17 26.61 -5.69
N GLU A 3 20.21 25.41 -6.26
CA GLU A 3 19.33 25.03 -7.36
C GLU A 3 17.94 24.77 -6.80
N ARG A 4 17.04 25.74 -7.00
CA ARG A 4 15.61 25.60 -6.73
C ARG A 4 15.03 24.70 -7.81
N LEU A 5 14.90 23.41 -7.50
CA LEU A 5 14.10 22.48 -8.29
C LEU A 5 12.61 22.80 -8.05
N ALA A 6 12.13 23.87 -8.70
CA ALA A 6 10.72 24.07 -8.91
C ALA A 6 10.35 23.39 -10.23
N HIS A 7 9.61 22.29 -10.16
CA HIS A 7 8.33 22.18 -10.85
C HIS A 7 7.55 21.03 -10.20
N ARG A 8 6.77 21.38 -9.16
CA ARG A 8 5.56 20.64 -8.80
C ARG A 8 4.68 20.72 -10.03
N ASP A 9 4.70 19.68 -10.85
CA ASP A 9 3.72 19.48 -11.90
C ASP A 9 2.33 19.44 -11.24
N CYS A 10 1.72 20.62 -11.20
CA CYS A 10 0.40 20.87 -10.65
C CYS A 10 -0.58 20.30 -11.66
N ASN A 11 -0.91 19.01 -11.52
CA ASN A 11 -1.91 18.35 -12.34
C ASN A 11 -3.30 18.90 -11.99
N THR A 12 -3.68 20.02 -12.62
CA THR A 12 -5.01 20.61 -12.61
C THR A 12 -5.98 19.80 -13.49
N LYS A 13 -6.18 18.52 -13.18
CA LYS A 13 -7.31 17.75 -13.71
C LYS A 13 -8.54 17.99 -12.84
N LYS A 14 -9.32 18.96 -13.29
CA LYS A 14 -10.68 19.30 -12.86
C LYS A 14 -11.55 18.03 -12.86
N GLY A 15 -11.82 17.48 -11.68
CA GLY A 15 -12.83 16.44 -11.44
C GLY A 15 -12.33 14.99 -11.45
N LYS A 16 -12.43 14.34 -10.29
CA LYS A 16 -12.55 12.88 -10.10
C LYS A 16 -11.34 11.98 -10.43
N VAL A 17 -10.10 12.48 -10.35
CA VAL A 17 -8.94 11.56 -10.24
C VAL A 17 -8.84 11.12 -8.78
N ALA A 18 -9.21 9.87 -8.50
CA ALA A 18 -9.02 9.29 -7.18
C ALA A 18 -7.51 9.28 -6.85
N PRO A 19 -7.10 9.56 -5.60
CA PRO A 19 -5.72 9.40 -5.22
C PRO A 19 -5.27 7.96 -5.49
N VAL A 20 -4.13 7.80 -6.15
CA VAL A 20 -3.53 6.50 -6.43
C VAL A 20 -2.20 6.42 -5.71
N VAL A 21 -2.01 5.35 -4.95
CA VAL A 21 -0.70 4.92 -4.46
C VAL A 21 -0.36 3.67 -5.26
N PRO A 22 0.49 3.77 -6.29
CA PRO A 22 0.91 2.60 -7.06
C PRO A 22 1.80 1.71 -6.19
N TRP A 23 1.71 0.41 -6.39
CA TRP A 23 2.70 -0.54 -5.88
C TRP A 23 4.06 -0.27 -6.52
N SER A 24 5.15 -0.50 -5.78
CA SER A 24 6.49 -0.42 -6.35
C SER A 24 6.66 -1.50 -7.43
N SER A 25 7.28 -1.14 -8.55
CA SER A 25 7.62 -2.09 -9.62
C SER A 25 8.70 -3.10 -9.20
N ASP A 26 9.43 -2.80 -8.13
CA ASP A 26 10.53 -3.63 -7.63
C ASP A 26 10.04 -4.76 -6.71
N LEU A 27 8.74 -4.75 -6.35
CA LEU A 27 8.15 -5.77 -5.48
C LEU A 27 7.54 -6.92 -6.28
N LEU A 28 7.79 -8.15 -5.84
CA LEU A 28 7.18 -9.35 -6.40
C LEU A 28 5.81 -9.63 -5.74
N VAL A 29 4.81 -8.82 -6.12
CA VAL A 29 3.42 -8.97 -5.67
C VAL A 29 2.52 -9.50 -6.78
N VAL A 30 1.64 -10.43 -6.42
CA VAL A 30 0.63 -11.06 -7.28
C VAL A 30 -0.75 -10.60 -6.84
N ASP A 31 -1.60 -10.28 -7.83
CA ASP A 31 -2.94 -9.75 -7.65
C ASP A 31 -3.02 -8.59 -6.62
N PRO A 32 -2.19 -7.53 -6.74
CA PRO A 32 -2.16 -6.46 -5.76
C PRO A 32 -3.49 -5.70 -5.72
N SER A 33 -4.06 -5.58 -4.53
CA SER A 33 -5.27 -4.78 -4.31
C SER A 33 -4.98 -3.28 -4.42
N PRO A 34 -5.95 -2.46 -4.85
CA PRO A 34 -5.78 -1.02 -4.86
C PRO A 34 -5.66 -0.46 -3.43
N ILE A 35 -4.46 0.02 -3.07
CA ILE A 35 -4.09 0.44 -1.71
C ILE A 35 -5.11 1.43 -1.12
N VAL A 36 -5.44 2.49 -1.86
CA VAL A 36 -6.35 3.55 -1.39
C VAL A 36 -7.76 3.01 -1.13
N ALA A 37 -8.26 2.11 -1.98
CA ALA A 37 -9.59 1.54 -1.80
C ALA A 37 -9.64 0.57 -0.61
N THR A 38 -8.57 -0.21 -0.38
CA THR A 38 -8.45 -1.08 0.78
C THR A 38 -8.39 -0.27 2.07
N VAL A 39 -7.59 0.80 2.11
CA VAL A 39 -7.50 1.69 3.29
C VAL A 39 -8.83 2.39 3.57
N ASP A 40 -9.55 2.88 2.56
CA ASP A 40 -10.88 3.48 2.75
C ASP A 40 -11.92 2.50 3.29
N ARG A 41 -11.87 1.23 2.86
CA ARG A 41 -12.76 0.19 3.43
C ARG A 41 -12.39 -0.13 4.88
N LEU A 42 -11.10 -0.31 5.16
CA LEU A 42 -10.59 -0.58 6.50
C LEU A 42 -10.84 0.59 7.46
N SER A 43 -10.77 1.84 7.03
CA SER A 43 -11.04 2.99 7.89
C SER A 43 -12.53 3.10 8.28
N ARG A 44 -13.44 2.61 7.43
CA ARG A 44 -14.88 2.63 7.69
C ARG A 44 -15.37 1.42 8.50
N LYS A 45 -14.78 0.24 8.25
CA LYS A 45 -15.27 -1.04 8.80
C LYS A 45 -14.33 -1.68 9.81
N GLY A 46 -13.08 -1.23 9.90
CA GLY A 46 -12.01 -1.92 10.62
C GLY A 46 -11.71 -3.29 10.00
N GLY A 47 -11.08 -4.16 10.79
CA GLY A 47 -10.86 -5.56 10.42
C GLY A 47 -9.58 -5.78 9.63
N ARG A 48 -9.60 -6.78 8.73
CA ARG A 48 -8.42 -7.18 7.94
C ARG A 48 -8.80 -7.54 6.51
N GLU A 49 -7.90 -7.25 5.57
CA GLU A 49 -8.04 -7.58 4.15
C GLU A 49 -6.73 -8.17 3.62
N VAL A 50 -6.82 -9.25 2.83
CA VAL A 50 -5.68 -9.72 2.02
C VAL A 50 -5.42 -8.67 0.95
N ILE A 51 -4.25 -8.05 0.96
CA ILE A 51 -3.93 -6.92 0.08
C ILE A 51 -3.05 -7.33 -1.12
N ALA A 52 -2.28 -8.40 -0.98
CA ALA A 52 -1.47 -8.97 -2.06
C ALA A 52 -1.11 -10.43 -1.74
N ARG A 53 -0.63 -11.16 -2.74
CA ARG A 53 0.05 -12.45 -2.56
C ARG A 53 1.50 -12.34 -3.03
N CYS A 54 2.39 -13.12 -2.45
CA CYS A 54 3.82 -13.06 -2.72
C CYS A 54 4.36 -14.49 -2.93
N PRO A 55 5.34 -14.69 -3.83
CA PRO A 55 5.85 -16.02 -4.15
C PRO A 55 6.73 -16.60 -3.04
N SER A 56 7.40 -15.76 -2.24
CA SER A 56 8.16 -16.18 -1.06
C SER A 56 7.82 -15.34 0.18
N GLU A 57 8.29 -15.81 1.34
CA GLU A 57 8.19 -15.07 2.60
C GLU A 57 9.01 -13.78 2.57
N SER A 58 10.19 -13.80 1.94
CA SER A 58 11.05 -12.62 1.80
C SER A 58 10.35 -11.54 0.99
N ASP A 59 9.74 -11.91 -0.15
CA ASP A 59 8.98 -10.97 -0.97
C ASP A 59 7.80 -10.38 -0.21
N ALA A 60 7.13 -11.21 0.61
CA ALA A 60 6.04 -10.75 1.47
C ALA A 60 6.51 -9.77 2.54
N GLN A 61 7.70 -9.99 3.10
CA GLN A 61 8.30 -9.10 4.09
C GLN A 61 8.71 -7.76 3.47
N GLU A 62 9.37 -7.79 2.30
CA GLU A 62 9.74 -6.57 1.57
C GLU A 62 8.50 -5.76 1.18
N ALA A 63 7.45 -6.43 0.68
CA ALA A 63 6.18 -5.79 0.36
C ALA A 63 5.49 -5.22 1.60
N SER A 64 5.56 -5.93 2.74
CA SER A 64 5.05 -5.48 4.03
C SER A 64 5.72 -4.19 4.48
N ASP A 65 7.05 -4.16 4.53
CA ASP A 65 7.83 -3.02 5.02
C ASP A 65 7.62 -1.79 4.13
N TRP A 66 7.65 -1.99 2.81
CA TRP A 66 7.34 -0.95 1.84
C TRP A 66 5.92 -0.39 2.01
N LEU A 67 4.93 -1.28 2.18
CA LEU A 67 3.53 -0.88 2.33
C LEU A 67 3.33 -0.07 3.60
N LEU A 68 3.89 -0.52 4.73
CA LEU A 68 3.76 0.20 6.01
C LEU A 68 4.44 1.57 5.97
N ASP A 69 5.65 1.69 5.40
CA ASP A 69 6.29 3.00 5.21
C ASP A 69 5.38 3.93 4.39
N ARG A 70 4.81 3.41 3.29
CA ARG A 70 3.95 4.22 2.43
C ARG A 70 2.66 4.64 3.12
N LEU A 71 2.03 3.73 3.87
CA LEU A 71 0.79 3.98 4.59
C LEU A 71 1.00 4.96 5.76
N SER A 72 2.15 4.90 6.43
CA SER A 72 2.50 5.86 7.49
C SER A 72 2.48 7.31 7.00
N ARG A 73 2.81 7.54 5.72
CA ARG A 73 2.80 8.87 5.08
C ARG A 73 1.44 9.22 4.48
N PHE A 74 0.68 8.22 4.06
CA PHE A 74 -0.62 8.41 3.40
C PHE A 74 -1.75 8.65 4.42
N VAL A 75 -1.76 7.89 5.52
CA VAL A 75 -2.77 7.95 6.59
C VAL A 75 -2.10 7.91 7.98
N PRO A 76 -1.30 8.92 8.35
CA PRO A 76 -0.50 8.93 9.59
C PRO A 76 -1.31 8.80 10.89
N GLY A 77 -2.62 9.05 10.85
CA GLY A 77 -3.50 8.94 12.02
C GLY A 77 -4.24 7.61 12.15
N MET A 78 -3.96 6.63 11.29
CA MET A 78 -4.60 5.33 11.29
C MET A 78 -3.61 4.24 11.72
N GLU A 79 -3.97 3.47 12.75
CA GLU A 79 -3.19 2.31 13.16
C GLU A 79 -3.39 1.17 12.16
N LEU A 80 -2.32 0.89 11.41
CA LEU A 80 -2.27 -0.12 10.37
C LEU A 80 -1.10 -1.06 10.63
N SER A 81 -1.37 -2.35 10.53
CA SER A 81 -0.37 -3.41 10.67
C SER A 81 -0.54 -4.43 9.56
N THR A 82 0.54 -5.13 9.24
CA THR A 82 0.55 -6.23 8.28
C THR A 82 0.78 -7.56 8.98
N SER A 83 0.35 -8.64 8.33
CA SER A 83 0.69 -10.01 8.72
C SER A 83 0.90 -10.84 7.47
N ILE A 84 1.82 -11.79 7.54
CA ILE A 84 2.15 -12.69 6.44
C ILE A 84 1.59 -14.07 6.81
N GLU A 85 0.66 -14.57 6.01
CA GLU A 85 0.00 -15.86 6.23
C GLU A 85 0.35 -16.83 5.09
N PRO A 86 1.02 -17.97 5.35
CA PRO A 86 1.28 -18.96 4.32
C PRO A 86 -0.01 -19.68 3.91
N GLY A 87 -0.19 -19.96 2.61
CA GLY A 87 -1.33 -20.71 2.13
C GLY A 87 -1.26 -21.05 0.64
N GLY A 88 -1.57 -22.29 0.26
CA GLY A 88 -1.67 -22.70 -1.14
C GLY A 88 -0.38 -22.54 -1.96
N GLY A 89 0.79 -22.73 -1.33
CA GLY A 89 2.10 -22.60 -1.98
C GLY A 89 2.62 -21.17 -2.17
N GLN A 90 1.96 -20.18 -1.55
CA GLN A 90 2.32 -18.76 -1.60
C GLN A 90 2.11 -18.12 -0.23
N TYR A 91 2.47 -16.85 -0.12
CA TYR A 91 2.35 -16.06 1.10
C TYR A 91 1.35 -14.93 0.88
N MET A 92 0.34 -14.82 1.73
CA MET A 92 -0.66 -13.77 1.68
C MET A 92 -0.22 -12.62 2.58
N LEU A 93 -0.12 -11.42 2.01
CA LEU A 93 0.08 -10.20 2.77
C LEU A 93 -1.30 -9.67 3.18
N VAL A 94 -1.55 -9.63 4.49
CA VAL A 94 -2.80 -9.17 5.09
C VAL A 94 -2.57 -7.81 5.72
N LEU A 95 -3.41 -6.82 5.38
CA LEU A 95 -3.44 -5.53 6.04
C LEU A 95 -4.57 -5.50 7.06
N ARG A 96 -4.29 -5.00 8.26
CA ARG A 96 -5.25 -4.89 9.37
C ARG A 96 -5.34 -3.45 9.86
N ALA A 97 -6.57 -3.04 10.17
CA ALA A 97 -6.86 -1.84 10.95
C ALA A 97 -7.25 -2.24 12.37
N GLY A 98 -6.55 -1.69 13.35
CA GLY A 98 -6.75 -2.02 14.77
C GLY A 98 -5.78 -1.32 15.68
#